data_AF-A0A842PID4-F1
#
_entry.id   AF-A0A842PID4-F1
#
_cell.length_a   1.000
_cell.length_b   1.000
_cell.length_c   1.000
_cell.angle_alpha   90.00
_cell.angle_beta   90.00
_cell.angle_gamma   90.00
#
_symmetry.space_group_name_H-M   'P 1'
#
loop_
_entity.id
_entity.type
_entity.pdbx_description
1 polymer ?
#
loop_
_entity_poly.entity_id
_entity_poly.type
_entity_poly.pdbx_seq_one_letter_code
_entity_poly.pdbx_strand_id
1 'polypeptide(L)' 'MGEVEAKKDRVTRHDLRHDRHTVSLLTDHLVFSPKYRGKVLLGEVAEAAEEII' A
#
# COMPACT_ATOMS: atom_id res chain seq x y z
N MET A 1 -7.12 11.24 -18.00
CA MET A 1 -6.12 11.86 -17.12
C MET A 1 -6.90 12.64 -16.07
N GLY A 2 -7.48 11.94 -15.10
CA GLY A 2 -8.22 12.58 -14.02
C GLY A 2 -7.27 12.79 -12.85
N GLU A 3 -7.13 14.03 -12.41
CA GLU A 3 -6.40 14.36 -11.20
C GLU A 3 -7.11 13.68 -10.03
N VAL A 4 -6.48 12.65 -9.45
CA VAL A 4 -6.91 12.11 -8.16
C VAL A 4 -6.51 13.13 -7.10
N GLU A 5 -7.49 13.90 -6.67
CA GLU A 5 -7.36 14.86 -5.58
C GLU A 5 -6.90 14.09 -4.33
N ALA A 6 -5.63 14.27 -3.96
CA ALA A 6 -5.09 13.63 -2.77
C ALA A 6 -5.75 14.25 -1.54
N LYS A 7 -6.77 13.55 -1.00
CA LYS A 7 -7.30 13.86 0.34
C LYS A 7 -6.14 13.78 1.32
N LYS A 8 -5.73 14.95 1.81
CA LYS A 8 -4.69 15.07 2.84
C LYS A 8 -5.34 14.77 4.19
N ASP A 9 -5.60 13.48 4.46
CA ASP A 9 -6.05 13.06 5.79
C ASP A 9 -4.98 13.45 6.80
N ARG A 10 -5.40 14.19 7.83
CA ARG A 10 -4.51 14.82 8.79
C ARG A 10 -4.12 13.76 9.83
N VAL A 11 -2.94 13.17 9.65
CA VAL A 11 -2.37 12.17 10.57
C VAL A 11 -2.36 12.72 11.99
N THR A 12 -3.05 12.04 12.89
CA THR A 12 -3.08 12.36 14.32
C THR A 12 -1.92 11.68 15.04
N ARG A 13 -1.54 12.15 16.23
CA ARG A 13 -0.44 11.54 17.00
C ARG A 13 -0.65 10.05 17.31
N HIS A 14 -1.90 9.59 17.34
CA HIS A 14 -2.24 8.19 17.60
C HIS A 14 -1.98 7.27 16.40
N ASP A 15 -1.86 7.84 15.20
CA ASP A 15 -1.61 7.09 13.96
C ASP A 15 -0.11 6.79 13.74
N LEU A 16 0.75 7.35 14.60
CA LEU A 16 2.20 7.14 14.56
C LEU A 16 2.55 5.85 15.32
N ARG A 17 3.41 5.03 14.71
CA ARG A 17 4.00 3.88 15.39
C ARG A 17 5.04 4.38 16.39
N HIS A 18 4.97 3.88 17.61
CA HIS A 18 5.92 4.20 18.69
C HIS A 18 6.71 2.95 19.07
N ASP A 19 8.03 3.05 19.10
CA ASP A 19 8.90 2.08 19.77
C ASP A 19 9.63 2.74 20.96
N ARG A 20 10.55 2.03 21.63
CA ARG A 20 11.25 2.56 22.82
C ARG A 20 12.04 3.85 22.54
N HIS A 21 12.47 4.09 21.31
CA HIS A 21 13.36 5.17 20.93
C HIS A 21 12.99 5.90 19.62
N THR A 22 11.97 5.45 18.89
CA THR A 22 11.53 6.04 17.62
C THR A 22 10.02 6.23 17.56
N VAL A 23 9.63 7.24 16.80
CA VAL A 23 8.25 7.51 16.40
C VAL A 23 8.24 7.61 14.88
N SER A 24 7.46 6.78 14.21
CA SER A 24 7.48 6.67 12.74
C SER A 24 6.08 6.59 12.14
N LEU A 25 5.98 7.09 10.90
CA LEU A 25 4.83 6.91 10.01
C LEU A 25 5.36 6.21 8.76
N LEU A 26 5.14 4.90 8.65
CA LEU A 26 5.61 4.09 7.52
C LEU A 26 4.44 3.84 6.58
N THR A 27 4.32 4.68 5.56
CA THR A 27 3.26 4.60 4.54
C THR A 27 3.92 4.50 3.17
N ASP A 28 4.42 3.31 2.86
CA ASP A 28 5.04 3.03 1.57
C ASP A 28 3.98 2.71 0.52
N HIS A 29 4.19 3.21 -0.71
CA HIS A 29 3.37 2.85 -1.87
C HIS A 29 4.15 1.87 -2.75
N LEU A 30 3.91 0.57 -2.55
CA LEU A 30 4.57 -0.50 -3.29
C LEU A 30 3.81 -0.84 -4.57
N VAL A 31 4.52 -0.92 -5.70
CA VAL A 31 3.97 -1.39 -6.99
C VAL A 31 4.88 -2.45 -7.57
N PHE A 32 4.31 -3.55 -8.04
CA PHE A 32 5.03 -4.60 -8.76
C PHE A 32 4.27 -5.01 -10.02
N SER A 33 4.84 -5.91 -10.81
CA SER A 33 4.20 -6.46 -12.00
C SER A 33 4.51 -7.94 -12.15
N PRO A 34 3.59 -8.74 -12.71
CA PRO A 34 3.85 -10.14 -13.03
C PRO A 34 5.04 -10.29 -13.98
N LYS A 35 5.75 -11.41 -13.85
CA LYS A 35 6.81 -11.77 -14.80
C LYS A 35 6.24 -11.77 -16.22
N TYR A 36 6.98 -11.18 -17.16
CA TYR A 36 6.56 -10.98 -18.56
C TYR A 36 5.30 -10.12 -18.76
N ARG A 37 4.83 -9.39 -17.72
CA ARG A 37 3.61 -8.57 -17.76
C ARG A 37 2.37 -9.36 -18.19
N GLY A 38 2.34 -10.66 -17.91
CA GLY A 38 1.18 -11.50 -18.17
C GLY A 38 -0.02 -11.04 -17.35
N LYS A 39 -1.22 -11.10 -17.94
CA LYS A 39 -2.49 -10.81 -17.25
C LYS A 39 -2.92 -12.02 -16.40
N VAL A 40 -2.09 -12.37 -15.42
CA VAL A 40 -2.27 -13.56 -14.57
C VAL A 40 -2.85 -13.26 -13.20
N LEU A 41 -2.73 -12.01 -12.72
CA LEU A 41 -3.32 -11.54 -11.47
C LEU A 41 -4.81 -11.22 -11.69
N LEU A 42 -5.63 -12.26 -11.80
CA LEU A 42 -7.08 -12.17 -12.00
C LEU A 42 -7.77 -13.26 -11.17
N GLY A 43 -9.00 -13.00 -10.73
CA GLY A 43 -9.82 -13.97 -9.96
C GLY A 43 -9.11 -14.46 -8.70
N GLU A 44 -9.18 -15.77 -8.43
CA GLU A 44 -8.56 -16.42 -7.26
C GLU A 44 -7.05 -16.13 -7.14
N VAL A 45 -6.33 -15.96 -8.25
CA VAL A 45 -4.90 -15.64 -8.23
C VAL A 45 -4.65 -14.21 -7.74
N ALA A 46 -5.56 -13.27 -8.04
CA ALA A 46 -5.48 -11.92 -7.50
C ALA A 46 -5.78 -11.93 -5.99
N GLU A 47 -6.83 -12.63 -5.57
CA GLU A 47 -7.23 -12.74 -4.16
C GLU A 47 -6.10 -13.33 -3.31
N ALA A 48 -5.50 -14.44 -3.74
CA ALA A 48 -4.37 -15.03 -3.04
C ALA A 48 -3.12 -14.13 -3.01
N ALA A 49 -2.93 -13.29 -4.04
CA ALA A 49 -1.81 -12.34 -4.06
C ALA A 49 -2.02 -11.17 -3.10
N GLU A 50 -3.26 -10.71 -2.92
CA GLU A 50 -3.63 -9.65 -1.94
C GLU A 50 -3.47 -10.11 -0.49
N GLU A 51 -3.56 -11.40 -0.19
CA GLU A 51 -3.30 -11.92 1.17
C GLU A 51 -1.82 -11.96 1.55
N ILE A 52 -0.93 -12.01 0.55
CA ILE A 52 0.52 -12.16 0.75
C ILE A 52 1.23 -10.80 0.81
N ILE A 53 0.71 -9.80 0.09
CA ILE A 53 1.35 -8.50 -0.19
C ILE A 53 0.61 -7.40 0.54
#